data_AF-A0A392VVC3-F1
#
_entry.id   AF-A0A392VVC3-F1
#
_cell.length_a   1.000
_cell.length_b   1.000
_cell.length_c   1.000
_cell.angle_alpha   90.00
_cell.angle_beta   90.00
_cell.angle_gamma   90.00
#
_symmetry.space_group_name_H-M   'P 1'
#
loop_
_entity.id
_entity.type
_entity.pdbx_description
1 polymer ?
#
loop_
_entity_poly.entity_id
_entity_poly.type
_entity_poly.pdbx_seq_one_letter_code
_entity_poly.pdbx_strand_id
1 'polypeptide(L)' 'MNKYRYGLRGDIAHAVSLQNITNFGDLIQKAYSVEATIDFTNKDRAAVNQQRKDSGKFK' A
#
# COMPACT_ATOMS: atom_id res chain seq x y z
N MET A 1 -5.09 19.52 2.42
CA MET A 1 -4.02 18.49 2.44
C MET A 1 -3.90 17.93 1.03
N ASN A 2 -2.76 18.11 0.35
CA ASN A 2 -2.59 17.67 -1.04
C ASN A 2 -2.82 16.16 -1.17
N LYS A 3 -3.89 15.76 -1.88
CA LYS A 3 -4.23 14.33 -2.10
C LYS A 3 -3.21 13.61 -2.99
N TYR A 4 -2.33 14.36 -3.65
CA TYR A 4 -1.37 13.87 -4.63
C TYR A 4 -0.03 14.59 -4.45
N ARG A 5 0.80 14.12 -3.50
CA ARG A 5 2.19 14.59 -3.37
C ARG A 5 3.04 13.79 -4.35
N TYR A 6 3.89 14.47 -5.12
CA TYR A 6 4.70 13.87 -6.21
C TYR A 6 3.88 13.19 -7.33
N GLY A 7 2.59 13.51 -7.47
CA GLY A 7 1.69 12.84 -8.42
C GLY A 7 1.26 11.42 -8.02
N LEU A 8 1.59 10.99 -6.79
CA LEU A 8 1.28 9.66 -6.29
C LEU A 8 -0.09 9.61 -5.59
N ARG A 9 -0.72 8.42 -5.56
CA ARG A 9 -1.92 8.13 -4.77
C ARG A 9 -1.66 8.46 -3.29
N GLY A 10 -2.64 8.99 -2.56
CA GLY A 10 -2.43 9.58 -1.24
C GLY A 10 -1.77 8.68 -0.18
N ASP A 11 -2.05 7.38 -0.19
CA ASP A 11 -1.44 6.38 0.69
C ASP A 11 0.02 6.07 0.33
N ILE A 12 0.31 5.94 -0.97
CA ILE A 12 1.68 5.80 -1.47
C ILE A 12 2.47 7.07 -1.16
N ALA A 13 1.90 8.24 -1.47
CA ALA A 13 2.48 9.54 -1.21
C ALA A 13 2.82 9.74 0.27
N HIS A 14 1.94 9.29 1.18
CA HIS A 14 2.18 9.33 2.61
C HIS A 14 3.38 8.46 3.00
N ALA A 15 3.39 7.18 2.63
CA ALA A 15 4.47 6.26 3.00
C ALA A 15 5.82 6.63 2.36
N VAL A 16 5.81 7.13 1.12
CA VAL A 16 7.01 7.63 0.44
C VAL A 16 7.53 8.91 1.10
N SER A 17 6.66 9.79 1.58
CA SER A 17 7.07 11.04 2.26
C SER A 17 7.75 10.84 3.61
N LEU A 18 7.62 9.65 4.22
CA LEU A 18 8.31 9.27 5.45
C LEU A 18 9.76 8.82 5.19
N GLN A 19 10.13 8.59 3.93
CA GLN A 19 11.46 8.16 3.54
C GLN A 19 12.29 9.35 3.05
N ASN A 20 13.60 9.28 3.18
CA ASN A 20 14.50 10.23 2.53
C ASN A 20 14.47 9.99 1.02
N ILE A 21 14.14 11.01 0.24
CA ILE A 21 14.07 10.96 -1.23
C ILE A 21 15.17 11.87 -1.77
N THR A 22 16.15 11.27 -2.44
CA THR A 22 17.35 11.98 -2.86
C THR A 22 17.28 12.47 -4.30
N ASN A 23 16.53 11.75 -5.16
CA ASN A 23 16.36 12.08 -6.57
C ASN A 23 15.06 11.46 -7.13
N PHE A 24 14.77 11.73 -8.39
CA PHE A 24 13.56 11.21 -9.04
C PHE A 24 13.57 9.68 -9.22
N GLY A 25 14.73 9.07 -9.52
CA GLY A 25 14.83 7.61 -9.60
C GLY A 25 14.56 6.93 -8.27
N ASP A 26 15.02 7.53 -7.18
CA ASP A 26 14.78 7.10 -5.80
C ASP A 26 13.29 7.19 -5.44
N LEU A 27 12.63 8.28 -5.83
CA LEU A 27 11.18 8.43 -5.72
C LEU A 27 10.42 7.30 -6.43
N ILE A 28 10.79 6.99 -7.67
CA ILE A 28 10.13 5.93 -8.46
C ILE A 28 10.32 4.56 -7.79
N GLN A 29 11.55 4.21 -7.40
CA GLN A 29 11.82 2.91 -6.76
C GLN A 29 11.06 2.75 -5.44
N LYS A 30 11.04 3.80 -4.61
CA LYS A 30 10.33 3.80 -3.33
C LYS A 30 8.82 3.72 -3.51
N ALA A 31 8.28 4.44 -4.50
CA ALA A 31 6.85 4.37 -4.82
C ALA A 31 6.43 2.95 -5.23
N TYR A 32 7.20 2.29 -6.10
CA TYR A 32 6.95 0.89 -6.48
C TYR A 32 7.02 -0.08 -5.29
N SER A 33 8.02 0.06 -4.43
CA SER A 33 8.16 -0.80 -3.25
C SER A 33 7.00 -0.62 -2.27
N VAL A 34 6.56 0.62 -2.05
CA VAL A 34 5.40 0.94 -1.21
C VAL A 34 4.11 0.38 -1.82
N GLU A 35 3.92 0.53 -3.13
CA GLU A 35 2.74 0.00 -3.83
C GLU A 35 2.64 -1.52 -3.67
N ALA A 36 3.75 -2.24 -3.87
CA ALA A 36 3.81 -3.69 -3.67
C ALA A 36 3.46 -4.09 -2.21
N THR A 37 3.94 -3.32 -1.23
CA THR A 37 3.67 -3.58 0.20
C THR A 37 2.19 -3.36 0.54
N ILE A 38 1.59 -2.31 -0.02
CA ILE A 38 0.16 -2.00 0.17
C ILE A 38 -0.71 -3.08 -0.51
N ASP A 39 -0.38 -3.49 -1.74
CA ASP A 39 -1.11 -4.53 -2.46
C ASP A 39 -1.04 -5.88 -1.73
N PHE A 40 0.15 -6.23 -1.22
CA PHE A 40 0.32 -7.43 -0.39
C PHE A 40 -0.56 -7.38 0.86
N THR A 41 -0.55 -6.27 1.60
CA THR A 41 -1.37 -6.11 2.81
C THR A 41 -2.86 -6.18 2.51
N ASN A 42 -3.30 -5.65 1.37
CA ASN A 42 -4.71 -5.70 0.96
C ASN A 42 -5.12 -7.13 0.58
N LYS A 43 -4.28 -7.87 -0.14
CA LYS A 43 -4.51 -9.28 -0.48
C LYS A 43 -4.53 -10.16 0.76
N ASP A 44 -3.62 -9.93 1.70
CA ASP A 44 -3.55 -10.68 2.95
C ASP A 44 -4.79 -10.43 3.82
N ARG A 45 -5.23 -9.16 3.94
CA ARG A 45 -6.51 -8.83 4.61
C ARG A 45 -7.72 -9.43 3.89
N ALA A 46 -7.73 -9.46 2.56
CA ALA A 46 -8.81 -10.08 1.80
C ALA A 46 -8.86 -11.59 2.04
N ALA A 47 -7.71 -12.27 2.07
CA ALA A 47 -7.60 -13.70 2.38
C ALA A 47 -8.08 -14.02 3.80
N VAL A 48 -7.68 -13.20 4.80
CA VAL A 48 -8.14 -13.35 6.19
C VAL A 48 -9.66 -13.14 6.32
N ASN A 49 -10.21 -12.14 5.63
CA ASN A 49 -11.66 -11.90 5.66
C ASN A 49 -12.46 -13.00 4.95
N GLN A 50 -11.90 -13.61 3.89
CA GLN A 50 -12.50 -14.74 3.21
C GLN A 50 -12.50 -16.00 4.10
N GLN A 51 -11.38 -16.33 4.74
CA GLN A 51 -11.31 -17.45 5.68
C GLN A 51 -12.31 -17.29 6.84
N ARG A 52 -12.50 -16.06 7.36
CA ARG A 52 -13.48 -15.79 8.42
C ARG A 52 -14.93 -15.97 7.95
N LYS A 53 -15.24 -15.68 6.69
CA LYS A 53 -16.58 -15.92 6.11
C LYS A 53 -16.83 -17.40 5.89
N ASP A 54 -15.83 -18.13 5.41
CA ASP A 54 -15.97 -19.56 5.13
C ASP A 54 -15.96 -20.41 6.41
N SER A 55 -15.23 -20.01 7.45
CA SER A 55 -15.27 -20.67 8.77
C SER A 55 -16.59 -20.47 9.52
N GLY A 56 -17.33 -19.40 9.23
CA GLY A 56 -18.67 -19.16 9.77
C GLY A 56 -19.78 -19.98 9.11
N LYS A 57 -19.52 -20.63 7.96
CA LYS A 57 -20.51 -21.48 7.26
C LYS A 57 -20.59 -22.91 7.79
N PHE A 58 -19.66 -23.33 8.64
CA PHE A 58 -19.61 -24.68 9.22
C PHE A 58 -20.12 -24.74 10.67
N LYS A 59 -21.03 -23.83 11.07
CA LYS A 59 -21.63 -23.82 12.40
C LYS A 59 -23.13 -24.06 12.35
#